data_AF-A0A2V6Y0U5-F1
#
_entry.id   AF-A0A2V6Y0U5-F1
#
_cell.length_a   1.000
_cell.length_b   1.000
_cell.length_c   1.000
_cell.angle_alpha   90.00
_cell.angle_beta   90.00
_cell.angle_gamma   90.00
#
_symmetry.space_group_name_H-M   'P 1'
#
loop_
_entity.id
_entity.type
_entity.pdbx_description
1 polymer ?
#
loop_
_entity_poly.entity_id
_entity_poly.type
_entity_poly.pdbx_seq_one_letter_code
_entity_poly.pdbx_strand_id
1 'polypeptide(L)'
;MARPRPEKKRKRAQPATRRVLPMELRIGDRLIDESGEWEVIGPLYRSLDGKNAGARVRNVGQPDVTAIRTWGAHERIVVKRA
;
A
#
# COMPACT_ATOMS: atom_id res chain seq x y z
N MET A 1 0.33 -44.56 10.91
CA MET A 1 -0.04 -43.86 9.66
C MET A 1 -0.34 -42.41 9.98
N ALA A 2 0.62 -41.50 9.81
CA ALA A 2 0.40 -40.07 10.00
C ALA A 2 0.25 -39.41 8.62
N ARG A 3 -0.91 -38.80 8.35
CA ARG A 3 -1.16 -38.04 7.12
C ARG A 3 -0.29 -36.77 7.16
N PRO A 4 0.59 -36.50 6.18
CA PRO A 4 1.33 -35.25 6.15
C PRO A 4 0.37 -34.11 5.81
N ARG A 5 0.30 -33.09 6.69
CA ARG A 5 -0.34 -31.81 6.39
C ARG A 5 0.31 -31.26 5.13
N PRO A 6 -0.47 -30.81 4.12
CA PRO A 6 0.13 -30.24 2.93
C PRO A 6 0.83 -28.94 3.34
N GLU A 7 2.16 -29.00 3.40
CA GLU A 7 3.05 -27.86 3.35
C GLU A 7 2.75 -27.15 2.03
N LYS A 8 1.75 -26.26 2.08
CA LYS A 8 1.39 -25.35 1.01
C LYS A 8 2.64 -24.52 0.80
N LYS A 9 3.48 -24.99 -0.13
CA LYS A 9 4.70 -24.37 -0.62
C LYS A 9 4.48 -22.87 -0.53
N ARG A 10 5.16 -22.24 0.45
CA ARG A 10 5.27 -20.79 0.53
C ARG A 10 5.84 -20.41 -0.81
N LYS A 11 4.96 -20.13 -1.78
CA LYS A 11 5.31 -19.46 -3.02
C LYS A 11 6.16 -18.30 -2.52
N ARG A 12 7.43 -18.25 -2.96
CA ARG A 12 8.29 -17.06 -2.86
C ARG A 12 7.39 -15.86 -2.74
N ALA A 13 7.44 -15.15 -1.62
CA ALA A 13 6.58 -14.03 -1.32
C ALA A 13 6.70 -13.03 -2.48
N GLN A 14 5.91 -13.26 -3.52
CA GLN A 14 5.54 -12.22 -4.46
C GLN A 14 4.91 -11.22 -3.51
N PRO A 15 5.50 -10.01 -3.37
CA PRO A 15 5.06 -9.08 -2.37
C PRO A 15 3.56 -8.93 -2.56
N ALA A 16 2.81 -9.33 -1.53
CA ALA A 16 1.41 -9.67 -1.71
C ALA A 16 0.70 -8.36 -2.02
N THR A 17 0.45 -8.14 -3.30
CA THR A 17 -0.24 -6.97 -3.80
C THR A 17 -1.64 -6.98 -3.19
N ARG A 18 -1.81 -6.25 -2.10
CA ARG A 18 -3.00 -6.24 -1.26
C ARG A 18 -3.76 -4.97 -1.53
N ARG A 19 -5.08 -5.11 -1.67
CA ARG A 19 -6.00 -3.98 -1.71
C ARG A 19 -6.35 -3.60 -0.29
N VAL A 20 -5.86 -2.44 0.16
CA VAL A 20 -6.10 -1.89 1.50
C VAL A 20 -6.91 -0.61 1.40
N LEU A 21 -7.62 -0.26 2.46
CA LEU A 21 -8.21 1.07 2.56
C LEU A 21 -7.11 2.11 2.85
N PRO A 22 -7.31 3.38 2.47
CA PRO A 22 -6.38 4.44 2.82
C PRO A 22 -6.10 4.51 4.32
N MET A 23 -7.10 4.23 5.15
CA MET A 23 -6.96 4.19 6.62
C MET A 23 -6.04 3.09 7.14
N GLU A 24 -5.75 2.07 6.33
CA GLU A 24 -4.83 0.99 6.67
C GLU A 24 -3.41 1.21 6.12
N LEU A 25 -3.19 2.30 5.36
CA LEU A 25 -1.87 2.65 4.84
C LEU A 25 -0.90 2.99 5.97
N ARG A 26 0.33 2.51 5.84
CA ARG A 26 1.42 2.74 6.78
C ARG A 26 2.59 3.39 6.07
N ILE A 27 3.40 4.11 6.83
CA ILE A 27 4.68 4.62 6.36
C ILE A 27 5.55 3.42 5.94
N GLY A 28 6.17 3.50 4.77
CA GLY A 28 6.92 2.43 4.13
C GLY A 28 6.08 1.52 3.21
N ASP A 29 4.76 1.71 3.14
CA ASP A 29 3.96 1.03 2.12
C ASP A 29 4.34 1.47 0.71
N ARG A 30 4.47 0.51 -0.20
CA ARG A 30 4.65 0.78 -1.63
C ARG A 30 3.33 0.64 -2.36
N LEU A 31 2.74 1.77 -2.70
CA LEU A 31 1.56 1.90 -3.53
C LEU A 31 1.96 1.61 -4.98
N ILE A 32 1.15 0.82 -5.67
CA ILE A 32 1.27 0.64 -7.13
C ILE A 32 0.13 1.42 -7.76
N ASP A 33 0.48 2.36 -8.62
CA ASP A 33 -0.45 3.18 -9.36
C ASP A 33 -0.13 3.16 -10.85
N GLU A 34 -1.01 3.69 -11.70
CA GLU A 34 -0.74 3.83 -13.13
C GLU A 34 0.51 4.67 -13.41
N SER A 35 0.79 5.66 -12.55
CA SER A 35 2.01 6.48 -12.64
C SER A 35 3.28 5.78 -12.14
N GLY A 36 3.19 4.55 -11.61
CA GLY A 36 4.32 3.76 -11.11
C GLY A 36 4.25 3.42 -9.62
N GLU A 37 5.39 3.04 -9.05
CA GLU A 37 5.52 2.66 -7.64
C GLU A 37 5.82 3.90 -6.76
N TRP A 38 5.00 4.09 -5.71
CA TRP A 38 5.10 5.20 -4.77
C TRP A 38 5.23 4.67 -3.34
N GLU A 39 6.17 5.18 -2.57
CA GLU A 39 6.36 4.83 -1.16
C GLU A 39 5.70 5.87 -0.25
N VAL A 40 4.91 5.43 0.72
CA VAL A 40 4.32 6.31 1.74
C VAL A 40 5.44 6.74 2.69
N ILE A 41 5.76 8.03 2.69
CA ILE A 41 6.82 8.61 3.53
C ILE A 41 6.29 9.43 4.71
N GLY A 42 4.99 9.69 4.75
CA GLY A 42 4.37 10.51 5.78
C GLY A 42 3.12 9.86 6.40
N PRO A 43 2.70 10.35 7.57
CA PRO A 43 1.48 9.88 8.21
C PRO A 43 0.26 10.19 7.33
N LEU A 44 -0.70 9.28 7.35
CA LEU A 44 -2.01 9.49 6.75
C LEU A 44 -2.78 10.54 7.55
N TYR A 45 -3.37 11.51 6.87
CA TYR A 45 -4.30 12.47 7.44
C TYR A 45 -5.68 12.35 6.77
N ARG A 46 -6.74 12.68 7.51
CA ARG A 46 -8.11 12.72 6.97
C ARG A 46 -8.43 14.14 6.51
N SER A 47 -9.15 14.26 5.39
CA SER A 47 -9.74 15.51 4.97
C SER A 47 -10.86 15.93 5.94
N LEU A 48 -11.13 17.23 6.07
CA LEU A 48 -12.14 17.78 6.99
C LEU A 48 -13.53 17.14 6.83
N ASP A 49 -13.93 16.81 5.61
CA ASP A 49 -15.21 16.13 5.31
C ASP A 49 -15.25 14.65 5.73
N GLY A 50 -14.13 14.06 6.16
CA GLY A 50 -14.01 12.63 6.51
C GLY A 50 -14.18 11.65 5.34
N LYS A 51 -14.58 12.14 4.16
CA LYS A 51 -14.79 11.36 2.94
C LYS A 51 -13.49 10.92 2.27
N ASN A 52 -12.43 11.68 2.51
CA ASN A 52 -11.14 11.49 1.86
C ASN A 52 -10.03 11.36 2.88
N ALA A 53 -8.97 10.65 2.51
CA ALA A 53 -7.76 10.52 3.28
C ALA A 53 -6.55 10.75 2.36
N GLY A 54 -5.55 11.47 2.86
CA GLY A 54 -4.35 11.79 2.12
C GLY A 54 -3.10 11.33 2.86
N ALA A 55 -2.05 10.99 2.11
CA ALA A 55 -0.73 10.73 2.66
C ALA A 55 0.34 11.33 1.75
N ARG A 56 1.48 11.67 2.35
CA ARG A 56 2.65 12.06 1.60
C ARG A 56 3.36 10.82 1.08
N VAL A 57 3.57 10.78 -0.22
CA VAL A 57 4.20 9.69 -0.94
C VAL A 57 5.43 10.20 -1.68
N ARG A 58 6.37 9.31 -1.96
CA ARG A 58 7.60 9.56 -2.71
C ARG A 58 7.71 8.56 -3.83
N ASN A 59 8.10 8.98 -5.03
CA ASN A 59 8.29 8.06 -6.13
C ASN A 59 9.48 7.13 -5.84
N VAL A 60 9.30 5.81 -6.00
CA VAL A 60 10.37 4.84 -5.71
C VAL A 60 11.47 4.91 -6.76
N GLY A 61 11.13 5.20 -8.02
CA GLY A 61 12.11 5.38 -9.11
C GLY A 61 12.80 6.74 -9.10
N GLN A 62 12.17 7.76 -8.50
CA GLN A 62 12.71 9.12 -8.40
C GLN A 62 12.48 9.68 -6.99
N PRO A 63 13.41 9.45 -6.04
CA PRO A 63 13.19 9.79 -4.64
C PRO A 63 13.10 11.30 -4.36
N ASP A 64 13.50 12.15 -5.30
CA ASP A 64 13.33 13.60 -5.23
C ASP A 64 11.85 14.02 -5.41
N VAL A 65 11.07 13.20 -6.13
CA VAL A 65 9.66 13.46 -6.43
C VAL A 65 8.81 13.03 -5.24
N THR A 66 8.40 14.00 -4.42
CA THR A 66 7.38 13.81 -3.38
C THR A 66 6.04 14.40 -3.82
N ALA A 67 4.96 13.68 -3.55
CA ALA A 67 3.61 14.09 -3.87
C ALA A 67 2.69 13.82 -2.68
N ILE A 68 1.55 14.49 -2.65
CA ILE A 68 0.47 14.18 -1.72
C ILE A 68 -0.59 13.45 -2.53
N ARG A 69 -0.87 12.19 -2.19
CA ARG A 69 -1.98 11.45 -2.78
C ARG A 69 -3.15 11.50 -1.83
N THR A 70 -4.33 11.74 -2.40
CA THR A 70 -5.61 11.76 -1.70
C THR A 70 -6.49 10.68 -2.33
N TRP A 71 -7.14 9.90 -1.50
CA TRP A 71 -8.02 8.80 -1.87
C TRP A 71 -9.35 8.95 -1.17
N GLY A 72 -10.42 8.40 -1.74
CA GLY A 72 -11.67 8.24 -1.01
C GLY A 72 -11.48 7.28 0.16
N ALA A 73 -12.13 7.51 1.31
CA ALA A 73 -11.99 6.70 2.53
C ALA A 73 -12.29 5.21 2.29
N HIS A 74 -13.15 4.91 1.32
CA HIS A 74 -13.53 3.55 0.91
C HIS A 74 -12.88 3.09 -0.39
N GLU A 75 -11.98 3.88 -0.95
CA GLU A 75 -11.25 3.52 -2.16
C GLU A 75 -10.23 2.41 -1.84
N ARG A 76 -10.09 1.46 -2.75
CA ARG A 76 -9.20 0.32 -2.55
C ARG A 76 -7.87 0.60 -3.22
N ILE A 77 -6.86 0.81 -2.39
CA ILE A 77 -5.52 1.15 -2.84
C ILE A 77 -4.68 -0.11 -2.91
N VAL A 78 -3.99 -0.28 -4.02
CA VAL A 78 -3.13 -1.42 -4.26
C VAL A 78 -1.77 -1.14 -3.62
N VAL A 79 -1.43 -1.89 -2.58
CA VAL A 79 -0.12 -1.82 -1.91
C VAL A 79 0.65 -3.11 -2.05
N LYS A 80 1.96 -2.98 -2.12
CA LYS A 80 2.95 -4.03 -2.18
C LYS A 80 3.68 -4.04 -0.84
N ARG A 81 3.30 -4.98 0.02
CA ARG A 81 3.97 -5.25 1.30
C ARG A 81 4.80 -6.52 1.16
N ALA A 82 6.03 -6.51 1.69
CA ALA A 82 6.90 -7.68 1.78
C ALA A 82 6.51 -8.58 2.96
#